data_AF-A0A1D2IM27-F1
#
_entry.id   AF-A0A1D2IM27-F1
#
_cell.length_a   1.000
_cell.length_b   1.000
_cell.length_c   1.000
_cell.angle_alpha   90.00
_cell.angle_beta   90.00
_cell.angle_gamma   90.00
#
_symmetry.space_group_name_H-M   'P 1'
#
loop_
_entity.id
_entity.type
_entity.pdbx_description
1 polymer ?
#
loop_
_entity_poly.entity_id
_entity_poly.type
_entity_poly.pdbx_seq_one_letter_code
_entity_poly.pdbx_strand_id
1 'polypeptide(L)'
;MTPRTLTHDDQTLITDDIRDHGYAILQTRVERIPRLVKGLRCQEIEGCTKPATLATLAVDAVTEDETGLGLQLVKNPDGNPMCIVTCDEHRCQASHDLYYRLTERLRPDGIRAYDAPGRHMAWNC
;
A
#
# COMPACT_ATOMS: atom_id res chain seq x y z
N MET A 1 0.73 0.07 -25.43
CA MET A 1 0.61 0.30 -23.98
C MET A 1 1.70 1.27 -23.58
N THR A 2 1.35 2.48 -23.17
CA THR A 2 2.29 3.44 -22.60
C THR A 2 2.84 2.88 -21.28
N PRO A 3 4.15 2.97 -21.00
CA PRO A 3 4.70 2.58 -19.70
C PRO A 3 4.06 3.45 -18.61
N ARG A 4 3.28 2.83 -17.70
CA ARG A 4 2.72 3.52 -16.55
C ARG A 4 3.88 4.00 -15.68
N THR A 5 4.09 5.30 -15.62
CA THR A 5 5.23 5.90 -14.95
C THR A 5 4.75 6.54 -13.66
N LEU A 6 5.41 6.21 -12.54
CA LEU A 6 5.10 6.74 -11.22
C LEU A 6 5.62 8.19 -11.13
N THR A 7 4.74 9.16 -10.88
CA THR A 7 5.13 10.57 -10.75
C THR A 7 4.67 11.15 -9.42
N HIS A 8 5.53 11.94 -8.79
CA HIS A 8 5.17 12.68 -7.58
C HIS A 8 4.23 13.84 -7.97
N ASP A 9 3.09 13.98 -7.28
CA ASP A 9 2.15 15.10 -7.44
C ASP A 9 1.91 15.78 -6.08
N ASP A 10 1.30 16.95 -6.09
CA ASP A 10 1.14 17.80 -4.92
C ASP A 10 0.49 17.09 -3.73
N GLN A 11 1.08 17.37 -2.57
CA GLN A 11 1.00 16.65 -1.31
C GLN A 11 -0.42 16.52 -0.76
N THR A 12 -1.19 15.50 -1.18
CA THR A 12 -2.30 15.05 -0.34
C THR A 12 -1.70 14.24 0.81
N LEU A 13 -2.04 14.59 2.05
CA LEU A 13 -1.54 13.87 3.22
C LEU A 13 -2.31 12.56 3.36
N ILE A 14 -1.64 11.50 3.83
CA ILE A 14 -2.29 10.21 4.12
C ILE A 14 -3.50 10.36 5.06
N THR A 15 -3.48 11.40 5.92
CA THR A 15 -4.57 11.77 6.82
C THR A 15 -5.82 12.27 6.12
N ASP A 16 -5.69 12.93 4.96
CA ASP A 16 -6.86 13.38 4.18
C ASP A 16 -7.58 12.19 3.55
N ASP A 17 -6.84 11.25 2.95
CA ASP A 17 -7.44 10.03 2.40
C ASP A 17 -8.14 9.20 3.50
N ILE A 18 -7.52 9.10 4.69
CA ILE A 18 -8.14 8.44 5.85
C ILE A 18 -9.42 9.16 6.29
N ARG A 19 -9.41 10.50 6.38
CA ARG A 19 -10.61 11.26 6.76
C ARG A 19 -11.75 11.06 5.77
N ASP A 20 -11.44 11.10 4.48
CA ASP A 20 -12.45 11.15 3.41
C ASP A 20 -12.96 9.74 3.04
N HIS A 21 -12.14 8.70 3.25
CA HIS A 21 -12.45 7.32 2.85
C HIS A 21 -12.47 6.30 4.00
N GLY A 22 -12.04 6.70 5.20
CA GLY A 22 -11.86 5.80 6.35
C GLY A 22 -10.57 4.97 6.30
N TYR A 23 -9.78 5.07 5.23
CA TYR A 23 -8.51 4.38 5.07
C TYR A 23 -7.60 5.03 4.02
N ALA A 24 -6.32 4.68 4.04
CA ALA A 24 -5.35 4.92 2.99
C ALA A 24 -4.59 3.64 2.62
N ILE A 25 -4.12 3.55 1.36
CA ILE A 25 -3.27 2.45 0.90
C ILE A 25 -1.82 2.93 0.90
N LEU A 26 -1.00 2.33 1.75
CA LEU A 26 0.43 2.61 1.90
C LEU A 26 1.25 1.49 1.26
N GLN A 27 2.26 1.84 0.47
CA GLN A 27 3.25 0.88 -0.02
C GLN A 27 4.61 1.17 0.61
N THR A 28 5.31 0.14 1.06
CA THR A 28 6.63 0.31 1.65
C THR A 28 7.51 -0.89 1.35
N ARG A 29 8.84 -0.72 1.46
CA ARG A 29 9.79 -1.82 1.30
C ARG A 29 9.60 -2.85 2.42
N VAL A 30 9.53 -4.13 2.07
CA VAL A 30 9.34 -5.23 3.04
C VAL A 30 10.43 -5.23 4.13
N GLU A 31 11.65 -4.81 3.79
CA GLU A 31 12.79 -4.72 4.70
C GLU A 31 12.61 -3.71 5.84
N ARG A 32 11.65 -2.79 5.70
CA ARG A 32 11.34 -1.75 6.69
C ARG A 32 10.24 -2.16 7.66
N ILE A 33 9.57 -3.28 7.44
CA ILE A 33 8.52 -3.77 8.34
C ILE A 33 9.12 -4.84 9.26
N PRO A 34 9.26 -4.56 10.57
CA PRO A 34 9.70 -5.56 11.53
C PRO A 34 8.74 -6.75 11.52
N ARG A 35 9.28 -7.97 11.53
CA ARG A 35 8.55 -9.27 11.49
C ARG A 35 7.99 -9.71 10.13
N LEU A 36 8.01 -8.89 9.08
CA LEU A 36 7.78 -9.42 7.73
C LEU A 36 9.01 -10.23 7.32
N VAL A 37 8.84 -11.53 7.13
CA VAL A 37 9.96 -12.45 6.90
C VAL A 37 10.67 -12.09 5.58
N LYS A 38 11.99 -11.83 5.64
CA LYS A 38 12.84 -11.77 4.44
C LYS A 38 12.68 -13.09 3.67
N GLY A 39 12.31 -13.00 2.39
CA GLY A 39 12.13 -14.18 1.53
C GLY A 39 10.67 -14.57 1.26
N LEU A 40 9.69 -13.76 1.68
CA LEU A 40 8.34 -13.89 1.15
C LEU A 40 8.38 -13.74 -0.38
N ARG A 41 7.66 -14.63 -1.08
CA ARG A 41 7.43 -14.51 -2.52
C ARG A 41 6.25 -13.59 -2.76
N CYS A 42 6.09 -13.11 -4.00
CA CYS A 42 4.85 -12.47 -4.42
C CYS A 42 3.65 -13.29 -3.98
N GLN A 43 2.77 -12.66 -3.23
CA GLN A 43 1.49 -13.23 -2.82
C GLN A 43 0.44 -12.93 -3.89
N GLU A 44 -0.49 -13.88 -4.05
CA GLU A 44 -1.77 -13.66 -4.75
C GLU A 44 -1.68 -13.32 -6.24
N ILE A 45 -0.49 -13.48 -6.82
CA ILE A 45 -0.27 -13.28 -8.25
C ILE A 45 0.19 -14.59 -8.85
N GLU A 46 -0.70 -15.19 -9.62
CA GLU A 46 -0.48 -16.48 -10.26
C GLU A 46 0.76 -16.42 -11.16
N GLY A 47 1.62 -17.43 -11.01
CA GLY A 47 2.85 -17.56 -11.80
C GLY A 47 4.03 -16.69 -11.36
N CYS A 48 3.86 -15.74 -10.43
CA CYS A 48 4.99 -14.95 -9.96
C CYS A 48 5.72 -15.63 -8.78
N THR A 49 6.97 -16.05 -9.02
CA THR A 49 7.82 -16.68 -7.99
C THR A 49 8.92 -15.76 -7.46
N LYS A 50 8.96 -14.50 -7.94
CA LYS A 50 9.96 -13.52 -7.53
C LYS A 50 9.85 -13.22 -6.03
N PRO A 51 10.97 -12.90 -5.37
CA PRO A 51 10.94 -12.37 -4.01
C PRO A 51 10.11 -11.09 -3.95
N ALA A 52 9.28 -10.95 -2.91
CA ALA A 52 8.57 -9.73 -2.64
C ALA A 52 9.55 -8.63 -2.20
N THR A 53 9.39 -7.43 -2.75
CA THR A 53 10.19 -6.25 -2.45
C THR A 53 9.35 -5.12 -1.84
N LEU A 54 8.03 -5.22 -1.93
CA LEU A 54 7.04 -4.28 -1.44
C LEU A 54 6.00 -4.98 -0.56
N ALA A 55 5.50 -4.24 0.43
CA ALA A 55 4.31 -4.53 1.18
C ALA A 55 3.29 -3.43 0.93
N THR A 56 2.08 -3.81 0.55
CA THR A 56 0.93 -2.93 0.37
C THR A 56 0.03 -3.12 1.58
N LEU A 57 -0.18 -2.05 2.34
CA LEU A 57 -0.84 -2.02 3.63
C LEU A 57 -2.04 -1.09 3.58
N ALA A 58 -3.09 -1.44 4.32
CA ALA A 58 -4.22 -0.58 4.57
C ALA A 58 -4.05 0.10 5.93
N VAL A 59 -4.17 1.42 5.97
CA VAL A 59 -3.98 2.26 7.17
C VAL A 59 -5.29 2.97 7.46
N ASP A 60 -5.83 2.86 8.67
CA ASP A 60 -7.10 3.50 9.09
C ASP A 60 -6.91 4.67 10.06
N ALA A 61 -5.72 4.82 10.63
CA ALA A 61 -5.34 6.00 11.39
C ALA A 61 -3.83 6.19 11.37
N VAL A 62 -3.41 7.43 11.58
CA VAL A 62 -2.01 7.81 11.76
C VAL A 62 -1.91 8.56 13.07
N THR A 63 -0.96 8.16 13.91
CA THR A 63 -0.65 8.86 15.16
C THR A 63 0.71 9.50 15.01
N GLU A 64 0.79 10.82 15.17
CA GLU A 64 2.06 11.52 15.23
C GLU A 64 2.34 11.86 16.69
N ASP A 65 3.45 11.36 17.23
CA ASP A 65 3.94 11.72 18.56
C ASP A 65 5.36 12.31 18.46
N GLU A 66 5.91 12.79 19.59
CA GLU A 66 7.26 13.37 19.65
C GLU A 66 8.37 12.40 19.20
N THR A 67 8.07 11.10 19.06
CA THR A 67 9.01 10.03 18.71
C THR A 67 8.85 9.50 17.29
N GLY A 68 7.76 9.82 16.59
CA GLY A 68 7.61 9.57 15.15
C GLY A 68 6.18 9.32 14.65
N LEU A 69 6.10 8.83 13.41
CA LEU A 69 4.86 8.50 12.72
C LEU A 69 4.44 7.05 13.03
N GLY A 70 3.42 6.89 13.87
CA GLY A 70 2.73 5.63 14.10
C GLY A 70 1.63 5.39 13.05
N LEU A 71 1.56 4.17 12.53
CA LEU A 71 0.53 3.74 11.57
C LEU A 71 -0.39 2.72 12.23
N GLN A 72 -1.70 2.98 12.24
CA GLN A 72 -2.70 2.00 12.60
C GLN A 72 -3.14 1.26 11.34
N LEU A 73 -2.98 -0.06 11.34
CA LEU A 73 -3.26 -0.91 10.18
C LEU A 73 -4.67 -1.49 10.28
N VAL A 74 -5.40 -1.46 9.16
CA VAL A 74 -6.65 -2.22 9.02
C VAL A 74 -6.33 -3.70 9.18
N LYS A 75 -7.14 -4.41 9.96
CA LYS A 75 -6.97 -5.83 10.23
C LYS A 75 -8.03 -6.65 9.50
N ASN A 76 -7.63 -7.84 9.05
CA ASN A 76 -8.56 -8.85 8.56
C ASN A 76 -9.39 -9.42 9.73
N PRO A 77 -10.46 -10.21 9.46
CA PRO A 77 -11.27 -10.83 10.51
C PRO A 77 -10.48 -11.70 11.50
N ASP A 78 -9.34 -12.24 11.08
CA ASP A 78 -8.43 -13.03 11.93
C ASP A 78 -7.54 -12.16 12.85
N GLY A 79 -7.68 -10.83 12.78
CA GLY A 79 -6.92 -9.87 13.60
C GLY A 79 -5.52 -9.53 13.08
N ASN A 80 -5.11 -10.07 11.93
CA ASN A 80 -3.84 -9.77 11.29
C ASN A 80 -3.95 -8.53 10.38
N PRO A 81 -2.89 -7.73 10.21
CA PRO A 81 -2.92 -6.60 9.28
C PRO A 81 -3.26 -7.05 7.85
N MET A 82 -4.12 -6.29 7.18
CA MET A 82 -4.37 -6.46 5.74
C MET A 82 -3.13 -6.00 4.97
N CYS A 83 -2.36 -6.99 4.51
CA CYS A 83 -1.08 -6.80 3.85
C CYS A 83 -0.99 -7.70 2.63
N ILE A 84 -0.59 -7.14 1.48
CA ILE A 84 -0.24 -7.91 0.28
C ILE A 84 1.22 -7.61 -0.04
N VAL A 85 2.06 -8.66 -0.11
CA VAL A 85 3.47 -8.50 -0.47
C VAL A 85 3.73 -8.91 -1.91
N THR A 86 4.38 -8.04 -2.68
CA THR A 86 4.69 -8.28 -4.10
C THR A 86 6.06 -7.73 -4.48
N CYS A 87 6.57 -8.11 -5.64
CA CYS A 87 7.68 -7.41 -6.27
C CYS A 87 7.21 -6.08 -6.89
N ASP A 88 8.16 -5.22 -7.25
CA ASP A 88 7.87 -3.89 -7.82
C ASP A 88 7.01 -3.95 -9.10
N GLU A 89 7.15 -4.99 -9.93
CA GLU A 89 6.36 -5.17 -11.16
C GLU A 89 4.84 -5.27 -10.91
N HIS A 90 4.49 -5.75 -9.72
CA HIS A 90 3.11 -6.05 -9.34
C HIS A 90 2.53 -5.03 -8.35
N ARG A 91 3.24 -3.93 -8.13
CA ARG A 91 2.83 -2.81 -7.27
C ARG A 91 1.39 -2.36 -7.54
N CYS A 92 1.02 -2.22 -8.81
CA CYS A 92 -0.31 -1.75 -9.19
C CYS A 92 -1.38 -2.77 -8.81
N GLN A 93 -1.15 -4.04 -9.15
CA GLN A 93 -2.09 -5.13 -8.87
C GLN A 93 -2.34 -5.25 -7.37
N ALA A 94 -1.29 -5.20 -6.55
CA ALA A 94 -1.40 -5.26 -5.10
C ALA A 94 -2.28 -4.13 -4.51
N SER A 95 -2.16 -2.90 -5.02
CA SER A 95 -3.01 -1.78 -4.60
C SER A 95 -4.48 -1.95 -5.01
N HIS A 96 -4.73 -2.54 -6.19
CA HIS A 96 -6.08 -2.84 -6.65
C HIS A 96 -6.72 -3.97 -5.84
N ASP A 97 -5.99 -5.05 -5.60
CA ASP A 97 -6.48 -6.19 -4.83
C ASP A 97 -6.77 -5.80 -3.39
N LEU A 98 -5.90 -5.00 -2.77
CA LEU A 98 -6.13 -4.50 -1.42
C LEU A 98 -7.34 -3.56 -1.35
N TYR A 99 -7.51 -2.67 -2.33
CA TYR A 99 -8.71 -1.82 -2.42
C TYR A 99 -9.98 -2.67 -2.55
N TYR A 100 -9.97 -3.65 -3.44
CA TYR A 100 -11.12 -4.53 -3.64
C TYR A 100 -11.47 -5.28 -2.35
N ARG A 101 -10.48 -5.76 -1.60
CA ARG A 101 -10.70 -6.39 -0.29
C ARG A 101 -11.31 -5.46 0.75
N LEU A 102 -10.97 -4.17 0.72
CA LEU A 102 -11.49 -3.18 1.67
C LEU A 102 -12.92 -2.77 1.35
N THR A 103 -13.27 -2.64 0.07
CA THR A 103 -14.52 -1.98 -0.34
C THR A 103 -15.47 -2.86 -1.14
N GLU A 104 -15.04 -4.05 -1.55
CA GLU A 104 -15.75 -4.94 -2.50
C GLU A 104 -16.09 -4.26 -3.84
N ARG A 105 -15.32 -3.24 -4.21
CA ARG A 105 -15.54 -2.42 -5.42
C ARG A 105 -14.31 -2.47 -6.30
N LEU A 106 -14.53 -2.37 -7.61
CA LEU A 106 -13.44 -2.12 -8.55
C LEU A 106 -12.94 -0.69 -8.37
N ARG A 107 -11.62 -0.56 -8.37
CA ARG A 107 -10.94 0.70 -8.11
C ARG A 107 -11.09 1.65 -9.30
N PRO A 108 -11.54 2.91 -9.11
CA PRO A 108 -11.41 3.92 -10.16
C PRO A 108 -9.93 4.16 -10.45
N ASP A 109 -9.59 4.44 -11.71
CA ASP A 109 -8.23 4.76 -12.13
C ASP A 109 -7.67 5.91 -11.25
N GLY A 110 -6.45 5.76 -10.74
CA GLY A 110 -5.70 6.87 -10.16
C GLY A 110 -5.49 6.93 -8.63
N ILE A 111 -5.95 5.98 -7.80
CA ILE A 111 -5.71 6.14 -6.35
C ILE A 111 -4.24 6.02 -5.95
N ARG A 112 -3.87 6.95 -5.07
CA ARG A 112 -2.55 7.27 -4.57
C ARG A 112 -1.98 6.11 -3.76
N ALA A 113 -0.71 5.80 -3.96
CA ALA A 113 0.04 4.93 -3.06
C ALA A 113 1.10 5.79 -2.40
N TYR A 114 1.19 5.73 -1.08
CA TYR A 114 2.24 6.46 -0.35
C TYR A 114 3.48 5.56 -0.29
N ASP A 115 4.68 6.10 -0.54
CA ASP A 115 5.94 5.41 -0.24
C ASP A 115 6.54 5.97 1.05
N ALA A 116 6.92 5.12 2.00
CA ALA A 116 7.61 5.56 3.20
C ALA A 116 9.03 6.08 2.84
N PRO A 117 9.56 7.14 3.48
CA PRO A 117 9.01 7.87 4.62
C PRO A 117 8.20 9.11 4.17
N GLY A 118 7.12 8.93 3.42
CA GLY A 118 6.08 9.96 3.24
C GLY A 118 6.09 10.68 1.88
N ARG A 119 6.53 10.02 0.79
CA ARG A 119 6.37 10.61 -0.55
C ARG A 119 5.12 10.05 -1.22
N HIS A 120 4.18 10.96 -1.48
CA HIS A 120 2.99 10.74 -2.31
C HIS A 120 3.41 10.23 -3.71
N MET A 121 2.68 9.23 -4.21
CA MET A 121 2.79 8.79 -5.61
C MET A 121 1.44 9.00 -6.28
N ALA A 122 1.42 9.88 -7.27
CA ALA A 122 0.31 10.00 -8.19
C ALA A 122 0.56 9.15 -9.43
N TRP A 123 -0.51 8.55 -9.92
CA TRP A 123 -0.49 7.79 -11.15
C TRP A 123 -0.83 8.75 -12.28
N ASN A 124 0.14 9.03 -13.16
CA ASN A 124 -0.17 9.67 -14.42
C ASN A 124 -0.36 8.59 -15.50
N CYS A 125 -1.50 8.69 -16.18
CA CYS A 125 -1.91 7.85 -17.30
C CYS A 125 -1.06 8.10 -18.55
#